data_AF-A0A914WDY4-F1
#
_entry.id   AF-A0A914WDY4-F1
#
_cell.length_a   1.000
_cell.length_b   1.000
_cell.length_c   1.000
_cell.angle_alpha   90.00
_cell.angle_beta   90.00
_cell.angle_gamma   90.00
#
_symmetry.space_group_name_H-M   'P 1'
#
loop_
_entity.id
_entity.type
_entity.pdbx_description
1 polymer ?
#
loop_
_entity_poly.entity_id
_entity_poly.type
_entity_poly.pdbx_seq_one_letter_code
_entity_poly.pdbx_strand_id
1 'polypeptide(L)'
;MLFGHHHTDTFHIVKDANGTAVQTMLLAPAVTPWFSSLPGAGANNPAFRFITFNDSNWDMLDITTYYVDLAQLNHNASTQWKKEYSFSDSTGYNISLINAQSMAALLQRMKDNDTLFQLYIKYNSVMYDVKLVDGARKIAQLCSIEFIDLDQYYQCLKEGSVTPSPPPTSSPSAASPLASQFSAYVSIILSAAIVLVLFS
;
A
#
# COMPACT_ATOMS: atom_id res chain seq x y z
N MET A 1 -0.61 -11.16 17.61
CA MET A 1 0.48 -10.50 18.37
C MET A 1 0.48 -9.01 18.07
N LEU A 2 0.87 -8.15 19.01
CA LEU A 2 0.86 -6.69 18.85
C LEU A 2 2.29 -6.12 18.90
N PHE A 3 2.63 -5.25 17.96
CA PHE A 3 3.97 -4.70 17.78
C PHE A 3 3.92 -3.21 17.37
N GLY A 4 5.09 -2.56 17.33
CA GLY A 4 5.26 -1.19 16.84
C GLY A 4 6.52 -1.08 15.98
N HIS A 5 7.41 -0.14 16.30
CA HIS A 5 8.71 0.11 15.65
C HIS A 5 8.66 0.71 14.24
N HIS A 6 7.84 0.18 13.32
CA HIS A 6 7.82 0.66 11.92
C HIS A 6 7.23 2.06 11.73
N HIS A 7 6.48 2.55 12.72
CA HIS A 7 5.70 3.80 12.68
C HIS A 7 4.55 3.80 11.66
N THR A 8 4.44 2.77 10.81
CA THR A 8 3.37 2.55 9.84
C THR A 8 2.36 1.51 10.31
N ASP A 9 1.13 1.57 9.78
CA ASP A 9 0.08 0.60 10.06
C ASP A 9 0.22 -0.62 9.14
N THR A 10 0.64 -1.76 9.69
CA THR A 10 0.80 -2.97 8.88
C THR A 10 0.51 -4.24 9.68
N PHE A 11 0.50 -5.36 8.99
CA PHE A 11 0.40 -6.67 9.58
C PHE A 11 1.29 -7.67 8.83
N HIS A 12 1.67 -8.74 9.52
CA HIS A 12 2.39 -9.86 8.93
C HIS A 12 1.71 -11.18 9.25
N ILE A 13 1.74 -12.10 8.30
CA ILE A 13 1.24 -13.46 8.45
C ILE A 13 2.39 -14.37 8.87
N VAL A 14 2.17 -15.12 9.94
CA VAL A 14 3.05 -16.21 10.36
C VAL A 14 2.46 -17.51 9.84
N LYS A 15 3.26 -18.24 9.08
CA LYS A 15 2.87 -19.54 8.50
C LYS A 15 3.64 -20.68 9.16
N ASP A 16 3.01 -21.85 9.25
CA ASP A 16 3.69 -23.08 9.62
C ASP A 16 4.51 -23.65 8.45
N ALA A 17 5.17 -24.79 8.66
CA ALA A 17 5.99 -25.46 7.65
C ALA A 17 5.18 -25.92 6.42
N ASN A 18 3.86 -26.07 6.54
CA ASN A 18 2.97 -26.42 5.44
C ASN A 18 2.44 -25.19 4.70
N GLY A 19 2.83 -23.97 5.11
CA GLY A 19 2.34 -22.72 4.55
C GLY A 19 0.98 -22.28 5.09
N THR A 20 0.45 -22.94 6.12
CA THR A 20 -0.83 -22.58 6.73
C THR A 20 -0.64 -21.36 7.64
N ALA A 21 -1.50 -20.35 7.51
CA ALA A 21 -1.49 -19.20 8.41
C ALA A 21 -1.88 -19.65 9.83
N VAL A 22 -0.96 -19.49 10.78
CA VAL A 22 -1.14 -19.91 12.18
C VAL A 22 -1.18 -18.74 13.14
N GLN A 23 -0.64 -17.58 12.76
CA GLN A 23 -0.67 -16.38 13.59
C GLN A 23 -0.57 -15.10 12.75
N THR A 24 -1.02 -13.98 13.31
CA THR A 24 -0.84 -12.64 12.73
C THR A 24 -0.07 -11.72 13.68
N MET A 25 0.88 -10.95 13.14
CA MET A 25 1.51 -9.81 13.80
C MET A 25 0.81 -8.54 13.35
N LEU A 26 0.35 -7.71 14.29
CA LEU A 26 -0.33 -6.44 14.02
C LEU A 26 0.58 -5.32 14.51
N LEU A 27 1.06 -4.49 13.59
CA LEU A 27 1.98 -3.41 13.89
C LEU A 27 1.20 -2.10 13.93
N ALA A 28 1.32 -1.40 15.06
CA ALA A 28 0.66 -0.12 15.27
C ALA A 28 1.50 1.03 14.68
N PRO A 29 0.84 2.02 14.05
CA PRO A 29 1.51 3.24 13.66
C PRO A 29 1.93 4.02 14.90
N ALA A 30 2.84 4.98 14.71
CA ALA A 30 3.36 5.78 15.81
C ALA A 30 2.57 7.08 16.02
N VAL A 31 2.65 7.60 17.24
CA VAL A 31 2.27 9.00 17.53
C VAL A 31 3.29 9.97 16.93
N THR A 32 4.58 9.60 16.89
CA THR A 32 5.59 10.45 16.24
C THR A 32 5.37 10.47 14.72
N PRO A 33 5.35 11.65 14.08
CA PRO A 33 5.26 11.78 12.63
C PRO A 33 6.65 11.84 11.98
N TRP A 34 7.68 11.36 12.69
CA TRP A 34 9.07 11.55 12.29
C TRP A 34 9.33 11.03 10.87
N PHE A 35 9.91 11.90 10.05
CA PHE A 35 10.38 11.53 8.72
C PHE A 35 11.65 10.70 8.87
N SER A 36 11.56 9.40 8.59
CA SER A 36 12.72 8.53 8.68
C SER A 36 13.81 8.98 7.71
N SER A 37 15.05 8.99 8.17
CA SER A 37 16.22 9.27 7.33
C SER A 37 16.60 8.10 6.41
N LEU A 38 15.89 6.98 6.49
CA LEU A 38 16.13 5.81 5.66
C LEU A 38 15.63 6.06 4.22
N PRO A 39 16.43 5.76 3.19
CA PRO A 39 16.00 5.92 1.80
C PRO A 39 14.71 5.13 1.50
N GLY A 40 13.71 5.83 0.97
CA GLY A 40 12.41 5.23 0.61
C GLY A 40 11.42 5.06 1.76
N ALA A 41 11.81 5.37 3.00
CA ALA A 41 10.87 5.46 4.12
C ALA A 41 10.09 6.80 4.05
N GLY A 42 8.81 6.74 4.40
CA GLY A 42 7.93 7.91 4.47
C GLY A 42 7.74 8.43 5.89
N ALA A 43 6.82 9.37 6.04
CA ALA A 43 6.24 9.77 7.31
C ALA A 43 4.81 9.21 7.47
N ASN A 44 4.26 9.41 8.65
CA ASN A 44 2.89 9.09 9.00
C ASN A 44 2.27 10.28 9.74
N ASN A 45 0.94 10.41 9.68
CA ASN A 45 0.27 11.23 10.68
C ASN A 45 0.36 10.56 12.08
N PRO A 46 0.31 11.33 13.17
CA PRO A 46 0.15 10.77 14.50
C PRO A 46 -1.11 9.92 14.60
N ALA A 47 -0.98 8.69 15.09
CA ALA A 47 -2.09 7.76 15.26
C ALA A 47 -2.04 6.95 16.55
N PHE A 48 -3.20 6.45 16.96
CA PHE A 48 -3.37 5.42 17.97
C PHE A 48 -4.54 4.50 17.57
N ARG A 49 -4.65 3.32 18.20
CA ARG A 49 -5.73 2.37 17.92
C ARG A 49 -6.38 1.83 19.19
N PHE A 50 -7.67 1.50 19.07
CA PHE A 50 -8.40 0.68 20.02
C PHE A 50 -8.57 -0.72 19.46
N ILE A 51 -8.49 -1.72 20.35
CA ILE A 51 -8.74 -3.12 20.00
C ILE A 51 -9.90 -3.60 20.85
N THR A 52 -10.92 -4.14 20.18
CA THR A 52 -12.10 -4.71 20.82
C THR A 52 -11.92 -6.23 20.88
N PHE A 53 -12.10 -6.80 22.06
CA PHE A 53 -12.06 -8.24 22.29
C PHE A 53 -13.42 -8.76 22.72
N ASN A 54 -13.66 -10.04 22.48
CA ASN A 54 -14.72 -10.79 23.14
C ASN A 54 -14.29 -11.13 24.57
N ASP A 55 -15.07 -10.71 25.56
CA ASP A 55 -14.74 -10.86 26.98
C ASP A 55 -14.64 -12.31 27.47
N SER A 56 -15.24 -13.27 26.74
CA SER A 56 -15.30 -14.67 27.14
C SER A 56 -14.15 -15.51 26.59
N ASN A 57 -13.70 -15.24 25.36
CA ASN A 57 -12.70 -16.07 24.69
C ASN A 57 -11.48 -15.28 24.16
N TRP A 58 -11.44 -13.96 24.38
CA TRP A 58 -10.38 -13.06 23.93
C TRP A 58 -10.20 -13.00 22.42
N ASP A 59 -11.22 -13.39 21.65
CA ASP A 59 -11.23 -13.19 20.21
C ASP A 59 -11.16 -11.69 19.90
N MET A 60 -10.23 -11.32 19.01
CA MET A 60 -10.09 -9.94 18.58
C MET A 60 -11.18 -9.64 17.53
N LEU A 61 -12.15 -8.79 17.90
CA LEU A 61 -13.34 -8.51 17.09
C LEU A 61 -13.14 -7.33 16.15
N ASP A 62 -12.40 -6.31 16.58
CA ASP A 62 -12.15 -5.14 15.75
C ASP A 62 -10.86 -4.40 16.17
N ILE A 63 -10.27 -3.70 15.21
CA ILE A 63 -9.24 -2.70 15.44
C ILE A 63 -9.72 -1.41 14.78
N THR A 64 -9.87 -0.35 15.57
CA THR A 64 -10.19 0.98 15.06
C THR A 64 -9.00 1.90 15.26
N THR A 65 -8.46 2.44 14.17
CA THR A 65 -7.35 3.42 14.19
C THR A 65 -7.92 4.83 14.13
N TYR A 66 -7.35 5.73 14.93
CA TYR A 66 -7.62 7.17 14.94
C TYR A 66 -6.34 7.91 14.60
N TYR A 67 -6.49 9.03 13.89
CA TYR A 67 -5.36 9.90 13.55
C TYR A 67 -5.75 11.37 13.64
N VAL A 68 -4.74 12.23 13.66
CA VAL A 68 -4.91 13.67 13.47
C VAL A 68 -4.13 14.09 12.24
N ASP A 69 -4.74 14.91 11.38
CA ASP A 69 -4.03 15.50 10.25
C ASP A 69 -3.01 16.51 10.78
N LEU A 70 -1.72 16.16 10.70
CA LEU A 70 -0.66 16.97 11.29
C LEU A 70 -0.52 18.32 10.60
N ALA A 71 -0.75 18.38 9.29
CA ALA A 71 -0.69 19.64 8.56
C ALA A 71 -1.78 20.60 9.09
N GLN A 72 -3.00 20.10 9.26
CA GLN A 72 -4.09 20.89 9.85
C GLN A 72 -3.80 21.26 11.31
N LEU A 73 -3.29 20.32 12.12
CA LEU A 73 -2.96 20.57 13.53
C LEU A 73 -1.89 21.66 13.70
N ASN A 74 -0.89 21.71 12.81
CA ASN A 74 0.14 22.75 12.82
C ASN A 74 -0.43 24.16 12.54
N HIS A 75 -1.55 24.25 11.83
CA HIS A 75 -2.25 25.53 11.57
C HIS A 75 -3.32 25.84 12.61
N ASN A 76 -3.89 24.82 13.26
CA ASN A 76 -4.96 24.95 14.23
C ASN A 76 -4.81 23.92 15.36
N ALA A 77 -4.40 24.39 16.54
CA ALA A 77 -4.21 23.56 17.73
C ALA A 77 -5.50 22.86 18.24
N SER A 78 -6.68 23.32 17.79
CA SER A 78 -7.97 22.70 18.12
C SER A 78 -8.39 21.60 17.13
N THR A 79 -7.54 21.25 16.15
CA THR A 79 -7.80 20.16 15.21
C THR A 79 -8.02 18.86 15.96
N GLN A 80 -9.17 18.23 15.73
CA GLN A 80 -9.57 17.02 16.45
C GLN A 80 -8.97 15.77 15.82
N TRP A 81 -8.75 14.76 16.67
CA TRP A 81 -8.52 13.40 16.21
C TRP A 81 -9.79 12.87 15.55
N LYS A 82 -9.63 12.11 14.47
CA LYS A 82 -10.73 11.52 13.72
C LYS A 82 -10.47 10.04 13.50
N LYS A 83 -11.56 9.26 13.43
CA LYS A 83 -11.48 7.85 13.05
C LYS A 83 -10.88 7.77 11.65
N GLU A 84 -9.82 6.99 11.50
CA GLU A 84 -9.23 6.67 10.22
C GLU A 84 -10.04 5.57 9.55
N TYR A 85 -10.05 4.38 10.15
CA TYR A 85 -10.78 3.22 9.69
C TYR A 85 -11.00 2.23 10.83
N SER A 86 -11.81 1.21 10.55
CA SER A 86 -12.02 0.03 11.39
C SER A 86 -11.88 -1.21 10.52
N PHE A 87 -11.34 -2.29 11.06
CA PHE A 87 -11.21 -3.56 10.33
C PHE A 87 -12.59 -4.09 9.91
N SER A 88 -13.61 -3.89 10.75
CA SER A 88 -14.98 -4.29 10.49
C SER A 88 -15.73 -3.43 9.46
N ASP A 89 -15.15 -2.32 9.01
CA ASP A 89 -15.79 -1.43 8.04
C ASP A 89 -16.00 -2.15 6.70
N SER A 90 -17.25 -2.21 6.24
CA SER A 90 -17.64 -2.90 5.01
C SER A 90 -17.12 -2.22 3.74
N THR A 91 -16.74 -0.94 3.84
CA THR A 91 -16.11 -0.18 2.75
C THR A 91 -14.58 -0.34 2.74
N GLY A 92 -14.02 -0.97 3.78
CA GLY A 92 -12.59 -1.23 3.95
C GLY A 92 -12.26 -2.72 3.93
N TYR A 93 -11.67 -3.22 5.02
CA TYR A 93 -11.25 -4.61 5.10
C TYR A 93 -12.42 -5.58 5.27
N ASN A 94 -13.54 -5.16 5.85
CA ASN A 94 -14.71 -6.01 6.10
C ASN A 94 -14.35 -7.32 6.84
N ILE A 95 -13.64 -7.19 7.97
CA ILE A 95 -13.20 -8.29 8.84
C ILE A 95 -13.92 -8.17 10.19
N SER A 96 -14.74 -9.17 10.52
CA SER A 96 -15.50 -9.23 11.78
C SER A 96 -14.84 -10.06 12.89
N LEU A 97 -13.80 -10.83 12.54
CA LEU A 97 -12.98 -11.59 13.48
C LEU A 97 -11.54 -11.56 12.98
N ILE A 98 -10.63 -11.02 13.79
CA ILE A 98 -9.23 -10.82 13.42
C ILE A 98 -8.43 -12.02 13.93
N ASN A 99 -8.15 -12.96 13.03
CA ASN A 99 -7.35 -14.15 13.28
C ASN A 99 -6.43 -14.46 12.09
N ALA A 100 -5.63 -15.52 12.19
CA ALA A 100 -4.67 -15.86 11.13
C ALA A 100 -5.35 -16.09 9.78
N GLN A 101 -6.52 -16.73 9.77
CA GLN A 101 -7.27 -17.10 8.56
C GLN A 101 -7.87 -15.86 7.89
N SER A 102 -8.54 -14.98 8.63
CA SER A 102 -9.16 -13.77 8.06
C SER A 102 -8.13 -12.79 7.54
N MET A 103 -6.98 -12.68 8.21
CA MET A 103 -5.87 -11.82 7.79
C MET A 103 -5.14 -12.38 6.56
N ALA A 104 -4.96 -13.71 6.48
CA ALA A 104 -4.46 -14.35 5.26
C ALA A 104 -5.43 -14.17 4.08
N ALA A 105 -6.75 -14.24 4.32
CA ALA A 105 -7.75 -13.97 3.30
C ALA A 105 -7.75 -12.50 2.84
N LEU A 106 -7.54 -11.53 3.76
CA LEU A 106 -7.31 -10.13 3.39
C LEU A 106 -6.10 -9.97 2.48
N LEU A 107 -4.98 -10.62 2.82
CA LEU A 107 -3.79 -10.61 1.98
C LEU A 107 -4.09 -11.14 0.56
N GLN A 108 -4.80 -12.26 0.41
CA GLN A 108 -5.14 -12.76 -0.93
C GLN A 108 -6.02 -11.77 -1.70
N ARG A 109 -7.04 -11.16 -1.06
CA ARG A 109 -7.84 -10.10 -1.68
C ARG A 109 -6.98 -8.92 -2.13
N MET A 110 -5.98 -8.50 -1.36
CA MET A 110 -5.08 -7.41 -1.73
C MET A 110 -4.18 -7.75 -2.92
N LYS A 111 -3.81 -9.03 -3.10
CA LYS A 111 -3.07 -9.46 -4.30
C LYS A 111 -3.91 -9.25 -5.55
N ASP A 112 -5.19 -9.63 -5.49
CA ASP A 112 -6.12 -9.64 -6.62
C ASP A 112 -6.84 -8.31 -6.87
N ASN A 113 -6.84 -7.39 -5.90
CA ASN A 113 -7.57 -6.11 -5.97
C ASN A 113 -6.64 -4.93 -5.67
N ASP A 114 -6.21 -4.24 -6.72
CA ASP A 114 -5.35 -3.06 -6.64
C ASP A 114 -5.99 -1.93 -5.83
N THR A 115 -7.30 -1.72 -5.95
CA THR A 115 -8.00 -0.68 -5.18
C THR A 115 -7.93 -0.96 -3.68
N LEU A 116 -8.13 -2.22 -3.27
CA LEU A 116 -7.99 -2.62 -1.87
C LEU A 116 -6.53 -2.52 -1.40
N PHE A 117 -5.57 -2.87 -2.25
CA PHE A 117 -4.16 -2.69 -1.93
C PHE A 117 -3.79 -1.20 -1.74
N GLN A 118 -4.25 -0.31 -2.62
CA GLN A 118 -4.03 1.14 -2.45
C GLN A 118 -4.74 1.68 -1.19
N LEU A 119 -5.90 1.12 -0.83
CA LEU A 119 -6.55 1.44 0.43
C LEU A 119 -5.68 1.03 1.63
N TYR A 120 -5.09 -0.16 1.59
CA TYR A 120 -4.10 -0.59 2.59
C TYR A 120 -2.90 0.37 2.65
N ILE A 121 -2.35 0.79 1.51
CA ILE A 121 -1.22 1.74 1.47
C ILE A 121 -1.59 3.07 2.11
N LYS A 122 -2.81 3.55 1.88
CA LYS A 122 -3.32 4.77 2.50
C LYS A 122 -3.40 4.66 4.03
N TYR A 123 -3.84 3.51 4.55
CA TYR A 123 -3.84 3.26 5.99
C TYR A 123 -2.44 3.03 6.53
N ASN A 124 -1.56 2.38 5.77
CA ASN A 124 -0.17 2.12 6.15
C ASN A 124 0.59 3.41 6.45
N SER A 125 0.38 4.46 5.66
CA SER A 125 0.96 5.78 5.86
C SER A 125 0.15 6.67 6.83
N VAL A 126 -0.91 6.15 7.45
CA VAL A 126 -1.83 6.92 8.30
C VAL A 126 -2.37 8.15 7.57
N MET A 127 -2.90 7.95 6.38
CA MET A 127 -3.44 9.00 5.51
C MET A 127 -2.43 10.08 5.10
N TYR A 128 -1.13 9.87 5.34
CA TYR A 128 -0.09 10.71 4.79
C TYR A 128 -0.01 10.50 3.28
N ASP A 129 0.18 11.59 2.53
CA ASP A 129 0.24 11.57 1.08
C ASP A 129 1.51 10.84 0.61
N VAL A 130 1.32 9.59 0.18
CA VAL A 130 2.36 8.76 -0.39
C VAL A 130 2.09 8.58 -1.88
N LYS A 131 3.16 8.60 -2.68
CA LYS A 131 3.07 8.29 -4.10
C LYS A 131 2.49 6.89 -4.30
N LEU A 132 1.77 6.71 -5.41
CA LEU A 132 1.24 5.40 -5.82
C LEU A 132 2.30 4.31 -5.68
N VAL A 133 1.91 3.19 -5.05
CA VAL A 133 2.77 2.02 -4.84
C VAL A 133 2.35 0.94 -5.83
N ASP A 134 3.17 0.70 -6.85
CA ASP A 134 2.91 -0.26 -7.92
C ASP A 134 4.15 -1.12 -8.24
N GLY A 135 4.00 -2.03 -9.21
CA GLY A 135 5.07 -2.88 -9.72
C GLY A 135 5.89 -3.55 -8.62
N ALA A 136 7.21 -3.34 -8.66
CA ALA A 136 8.16 -3.92 -7.70
C ALA A 136 7.90 -3.51 -6.24
N ARG A 137 7.37 -2.30 -5.99
CA ARG A 137 7.07 -1.86 -4.62
C ARG A 137 5.81 -2.51 -4.06
N LYS A 138 4.79 -2.72 -4.92
CA LYS A 138 3.62 -3.53 -4.55
C LYS A 138 4.04 -4.95 -4.20
N ILE A 139 4.87 -5.58 -5.03
CA ILE A 139 5.41 -6.92 -4.77
C ILE A 139 6.16 -6.95 -3.44
N ALA A 140 7.05 -5.98 -3.18
CA ALA A 140 7.80 -5.94 -1.93
C ALA A 140 6.90 -5.79 -0.69
N GLN A 141 5.86 -4.95 -0.76
CA GLN A 141 4.87 -4.81 0.30
C GLN A 141 4.13 -6.14 0.56
N LEU A 142 3.57 -6.75 -0.48
CA LEU A 142 2.82 -8.00 -0.36
C LEU A 142 3.71 -9.15 0.14
N CYS A 143 4.93 -9.29 -0.37
CA CYS A 143 5.89 -10.29 0.11
C CYS A 143 6.26 -10.06 1.58
N SER A 144 6.42 -8.80 2.02
CA SER A 144 6.72 -8.50 3.42
C SER A 144 5.56 -8.85 4.36
N ILE A 145 4.31 -8.64 3.94
CA ILE A 145 3.12 -9.03 4.71
C ILE A 145 3.04 -10.56 4.80
N GLU A 146 3.37 -11.26 3.72
CA GLU A 146 3.18 -12.70 3.62
C GLU A 146 4.27 -13.54 4.28
N PHE A 147 5.52 -13.09 4.20
CA PHE A 147 6.69 -13.87 4.55
C PHE A 147 7.59 -13.09 5.51
N ILE A 148 7.57 -13.52 6.78
CA ILE A 148 8.48 -13.00 7.81
C ILE A 148 9.85 -13.69 7.79
N ASP A 149 9.93 -14.87 7.17
CA ASP A 149 11.18 -15.58 6.96
C ASP A 149 11.94 -14.96 5.79
N LEU A 150 13.24 -14.76 5.98
CA LEU A 150 14.08 -14.00 5.05
C LEU A 150 14.20 -14.71 3.69
N ASP A 151 14.37 -16.03 3.70
CA ASP A 151 14.55 -16.80 2.46
C ASP A 151 13.24 -16.85 1.67
N GLN A 152 12.11 -17.05 2.35
CA GLN A 152 10.79 -17.03 1.73
C GLN A 152 10.45 -15.64 1.16
N TYR A 153 10.78 -14.57 1.89
CA TYR A 153 10.60 -13.20 1.42
C TYR A 153 11.37 -12.95 0.11
N TYR A 154 12.67 -13.31 0.06
CA TYR A 154 13.47 -13.13 -1.15
C TYR A 154 13.01 -14.01 -2.31
N GLN A 155 12.51 -15.22 -2.02
CA GLN A 155 11.93 -16.07 -3.04
C GLN A 155 10.67 -15.42 -3.65
N CYS A 156 9.78 -14.88 -2.82
CA CYS A 156 8.59 -14.15 -3.25
C CYS A 156 8.93 -12.94 -4.14
N LEU A 157 9.95 -12.16 -3.78
CA LEU A 157 10.39 -11.03 -4.60
C LEU A 157 10.83 -11.45 -6.01
N LYS A 158 11.58 -12.56 -6.11
CA LYS A 158 12.05 -13.09 -7.40
C LYS A 158 10.87 -13.52 -8.27
N GLU A 159 9.95 -14.30 -7.72
CA GLU A 159 8.78 -14.81 -8.46
C GLU A 159 7.85 -13.68 -8.92
N GLY A 160 7.60 -12.69 -8.05
CA GLY A 160 6.78 -11.53 -8.40
C GLY A 160 7.39 -10.68 -9.52
N SER A 161 8.73 -10.59 -9.58
CA SER A 161 9.43 -9.82 -10.62
C SER A 161 9.42 -10.47 -12.01
N VAL A 162 9.14 -11.77 -12.09
CA VAL A 162 9.12 -12.55 -13.35
C VAL A 162 7.75 -12.54 -14.03
N THR A 163 6.68 -12.21 -13.30
CA THR A 163 5.32 -12.20 -13.84
C THR A 163 5.06 -10.87 -14.55
N PRO A 164 4.89 -10.81 -15.90
CA PRO A 164 4.62 -9.56 -16.59
C PRO A 164 3.28 -8.99 -16.13
N SER A 165 3.25 -7.71 -15.76
CA SER A 165 2.00 -7.00 -15.56
C SER A 165 1.17 -7.10 -16.85
N PRO A 166 -0.14 -7.42 -16.78
CA PRO A 166 -0.99 -7.35 -17.96
C PRO A 166 -0.86 -5.94 -18.56
N PRO A 167 -0.72 -5.80 -19.89
CA PRO A 167 -0.73 -4.47 -20.49
C PRO A 167 -2.04 -3.77 -20.11
N PRO A 168 -2.02 -2.44 -19.86
CA PRO A 168 -3.23 -1.72 -19.56
C PRO A 168 -4.23 -1.95 -20.69
N THR A 169 -5.40 -2.49 -20.35
CA THR A 169 -6.51 -2.68 -21.28
C THR A 169 -6.91 -1.31 -21.81
N SER A 170 -6.42 -0.97 -23.00
CA SER A 170 -6.95 0.15 -23.78
C SER A 170 -8.40 -0.17 -24.11
N SER A 171 -9.34 0.51 -23.46
CA SER A 171 -10.73 0.53 -23.90
C SER A 171 -10.77 1.03 -25.35
N PRO A 172 -11.61 0.45 -26.23
CA PRO A 172 -11.76 0.96 -27.58
C PRO A 172 -12.38 2.36 -27.48
N SER A 173 -11.58 3.39 -27.74
CA SER A 173 -12.09 4.74 -27.95
C SER A 173 -13.03 4.70 -29.13
N ALA A 174 -14.28 5.11 -28.90
CA ALA A 174 -15.28 5.30 -29.94
C ALA A 174 -14.70 6.19 -31.04
N ALA A 175 -14.62 5.65 -32.25
CA ALA A 175 -14.27 6.42 -33.44
C ALA A 175 -15.38 7.44 -33.70
N SER A 176 -15.02 8.73 -33.64
CA SER A 176 -15.85 9.81 -34.16
C SER A 176 -15.53 9.97 -35.65
N PRO A 177 -16.52 9.99 -36.56
CA PRO A 177 -16.26 10.22 -37.97
C PRO A 177 -16.24 11.71 -38.25
N LEU A 178 -15.09 12.26 -38.62
CA LEU A 178 -15.05 13.44 -39.46
C LEU A 178 -13.99 13.26 -40.55
N ALA A 179 -14.48 13.34 -41.78
CA ALA A 179 -13.80 13.04 -43.01
C ALA A 179 -12.94 14.22 -43.50
N SER A 180 -11.79 13.86 -44.10
CA SER A 180 -11.04 14.58 -45.15
C SER A 180 -10.43 15.95 -44.75
N GLN A 181 -9.24 16.37 -45.18
CA GLN A 181 -8.62 16.20 -46.49
C GLN A 181 -7.19 16.81 -46.45
N PHE A 182 -6.30 16.38 -47.37
CA PHE A 182 -4.99 16.97 -47.78
C PHE A 182 -3.80 16.86 -46.80
N SER A 183 -2.54 16.65 -47.20
CA SER A 183 -1.86 16.23 -48.43
C SER A 183 -0.41 15.90 -48.04
N ALA A 184 0.24 15.03 -48.80
CA ALA A 184 1.60 14.55 -48.62
C ALA A 184 2.68 15.64 -48.64
N TYR A 185 3.74 15.47 -47.85
CA TYR A 185 5.14 15.75 -48.25
C TYR A 185 6.11 14.86 -47.45
N VAL A 186 6.85 14.02 -48.18
CA VAL A 186 8.03 13.28 -47.75
C VAL A 186 9.26 14.00 -48.31
N SER A 187 10.27 14.27 -47.49
CA SER A 187 11.73 14.22 -47.79
C SER A 187 12.51 14.84 -46.62
N ILE A 188 13.27 14.04 -45.84
CA ILE A 188 14.74 13.89 -45.90
C ILE A 188 15.48 15.22 -45.70
N ILE A 189 16.18 15.41 -44.57
CA ILE A 189 17.59 15.85 -44.51
C ILE A 189 18.26 15.27 -43.25
N LEU A 190 19.29 14.46 -43.52
CA LEU A 190 20.36 14.01 -42.61
C LEU A 190 21.33 15.17 -42.37
N SER A 191 22.06 15.14 -41.25
CA SER A 191 23.27 15.92 -40.90
C SER A 191 23.09 17.20 -40.04
N ALA A 192 23.54 17.11 -38.79
CA ALA A 192 24.69 17.85 -38.29
C ALA A 192 25.04 17.36 -36.88
N ALA A 193 26.22 16.74 -36.77
CA ALA A 193 26.84 16.37 -35.53
C ALA A 193 27.37 17.62 -34.81
N ILE A 194 27.52 17.50 -33.48
CA ILE A 194 28.52 18.19 -32.66
C ILE A 194 28.30 19.70 -32.50
N VAL A 195 27.99 20.12 -31.26
CA VAL A 195 28.68 21.21 -30.55
C VAL A 195 28.07 21.37 -29.13
N LEU A 196 28.96 21.21 -28.14
CA LEU A 196 28.95 21.68 -26.74
C LEU A 196 27.84 21.16 -25.79
N VAL A 197 28.12 20.34 -24.77
CA VAL A 197 29.04 20.49 -23.61
C VAL A 197 28.58 21.60 -22.66
N LEU A 198 28.26 21.18 -21.43
CA LEU A 198 28.07 21.93 -20.18
C LEU A 198 26.73 22.64 -20.00
N PHE A 199 25.89 22.14 -19.09
CA PHE A 199 25.58 22.86 -17.86
C PHE A 199 25.37 21.85 -16.73
N SER A 200 26.11 22.11 -15.65
CA SER A 200 26.25 21.35 -14.42
C SER A 200 24.97 21.22 -13.59
#